data_AF-A0A928TSM3-F1
#
_entry.id   AF-A0A928TSM3-F1
#
_cell.length_a   1.000
_cell.length_b   1.000
_cell.length_c   1.000
_cell.angle_alpha   90.00
_cell.angle_beta   90.00
_cell.angle_gamma   90.00
#
_symmetry.space_group_name_H-M   'P 1'
#
loop_
_entity.id
_entity.type
_entity.pdbx_description
1 polymer ?
#
loop_
_entity_poly.entity_id
_entity_poly.type
_entity_poly.pdbx_seq_one_letter_code
_entity_poly.pdbx_strand_id
1 'polypeptide(L)'
;MERLTQQLLVGGEAAIAGVRGLGGLGKTELAIAVVQAIKGRFRGGVIWLECGPLDVLVVQGRLAQALGVELKTNDLAGRADVLRLALRARKETLVVLDDVRLGQLTQIKYLLPPRPPCAVLVTSRRDDLVGLPPQSIMQLKELPDVEGENLLAALLADANVSGDAKLVQAIARELENIPLALELAAGRAARLARTRPDPLPRCWMT
;
A
#
# COMPACT_ATOMS: atom_id res chain seq x y z
N MET A 1 8.00 8.47 -6.44
CA MET A 1 6.67 8.40 -7.09
C MET A 1 6.74 8.47 -8.62
N GLU A 2 7.44 9.46 -9.19
CA GLU A 2 7.50 9.70 -10.66
C GLU A 2 7.91 8.50 -11.51
N ARG A 3 8.98 7.77 -11.11
CA ARG A 3 9.42 6.54 -11.80
C ARG A 3 8.34 5.46 -11.86
N LEU A 4 7.55 5.29 -10.80
CA LEU A 4 6.51 4.27 -10.72
C LEU A 4 5.30 4.64 -11.59
N THR A 5 4.92 5.92 -11.57
CA THR A 5 3.91 6.48 -12.47
C THR A 5 4.31 6.29 -13.93
N GLN A 6 5.57 6.59 -14.31
CA GLN A 6 6.04 6.38 -15.68
C GLN A 6 5.99 4.90 -16.10
N GLN A 7 6.38 3.97 -15.23
CA GLN A 7 6.30 2.53 -15.51
C GLN A 7 4.86 2.05 -15.76
N LEU A 8 3.90 2.54 -14.98
CA LEU A 8 2.48 2.22 -15.16
C LEU A 8 1.89 2.79 -16.46
N LEU A 9 2.43 3.90 -16.95
CA LEU A 9 1.91 4.61 -18.12
C LEU A 9 2.50 4.13 -19.46
N VAL A 10 3.70 3.55 -19.46
CA VAL A 10 4.34 3.02 -20.69
C VAL A 10 3.77 1.64 -21.10
N GLY A 11 3.06 0.97 -20.19
CA GLY A 11 2.42 -0.32 -20.45
C GLY A 11 3.44 -1.48 -20.50
N GLY A 12 3.36 -2.38 -19.52
CA GLY A 12 4.31 -3.49 -19.38
C GLY A 12 4.12 -4.27 -18.08
N GLU A 13 5.01 -5.22 -17.80
CA GLU A 13 5.08 -5.98 -16.55
C GLU A 13 5.74 -5.13 -15.44
N ALA A 14 5.10 -4.04 -15.01
CA ALA A 14 5.68 -3.21 -13.96
C ALA A 14 4.71 -2.24 -13.31
N ALA A 15 4.34 -2.52 -12.06
CA ALA A 15 4.68 -1.64 -10.96
C ALA A 15 4.64 -2.46 -9.70
N ILE A 16 5.81 -2.69 -9.14
CA ILE A 16 5.95 -3.49 -7.95
C ILE A 16 6.52 -2.54 -6.93
N ALA A 17 5.75 -2.25 -5.90
CA ALA A 17 6.25 -1.54 -4.74
C ALA A 17 6.41 -2.57 -3.61
N GLY A 18 7.59 -3.19 -3.58
CA GLY A 18 8.04 -3.99 -2.46
C GLY A 18 8.75 -3.09 -1.48
N VAL A 19 8.03 -2.57 -0.51
CA VAL A 19 8.59 -1.78 0.58
C VAL A 19 9.22 -2.75 1.58
N ARG A 20 10.55 -2.73 1.71
CA ARG A 20 11.24 -3.49 2.74
C ARG A 20 10.97 -2.83 4.08
N GLY A 21 10.59 -3.65 5.06
CA GLY A 21 10.47 -3.27 6.46
C GLY A 21 9.26 -3.91 7.12
N LEU A 22 9.28 -3.90 8.45
CA LEU A 22 8.20 -4.38 9.29
C LEU A 22 6.85 -3.78 8.83
N GLY A 23 5.74 -4.43 9.14
CA GLY A 23 4.42 -3.90 8.79
C GLY A 23 4.28 -2.44 9.24
N GLY A 24 3.71 -1.57 8.39
CA GLY A 24 3.44 -0.18 8.76
C GLY A 24 4.24 0.93 8.04
N LEU A 25 4.97 0.61 6.97
CA LEU A 25 5.70 1.59 6.17
C LEU A 25 4.88 2.35 5.10
N GLY A 26 3.57 2.15 5.03
CA GLY A 26 2.72 2.93 4.11
C GLY A 26 2.65 2.43 2.66
N LYS A 27 2.83 1.13 2.38
CA LYS A 27 2.82 0.62 0.98
C LYS A 27 1.46 0.80 0.31
N THR A 28 0.40 0.48 1.06
CA THR A 28 -0.98 0.60 0.61
C THR A 28 -1.31 2.07 0.36
N GLU A 29 -0.87 2.96 1.26
CA GLU A 29 -1.01 4.40 1.17
C GLU A 29 -0.25 4.96 -0.05
N LEU A 30 0.97 4.48 -0.30
CA LEU A 30 1.72 4.83 -1.52
C LEU A 30 0.99 4.35 -2.77
N ALA A 31 0.45 3.13 -2.76
CA ALA A 31 -0.31 2.60 -3.89
C ALA A 31 -1.58 3.41 -4.14
N ILE A 32 -2.28 3.86 -3.09
CA ILE A 32 -3.42 4.77 -3.19
C ILE A 32 -2.97 6.10 -3.82
N ALA A 33 -1.91 6.72 -3.33
CA ALA A 33 -1.41 8.00 -3.85
C ALA A 33 -1.05 7.90 -5.35
N VAL A 34 -0.39 6.82 -5.74
CA VAL A 34 -0.07 6.52 -7.14
C VAL A 34 -1.34 6.39 -7.97
N VAL A 35 -2.29 5.56 -7.53
CA VAL A 35 -3.57 5.37 -8.24
C VAL A 35 -4.29 6.70 -8.41
N GLN A 36 -4.36 7.53 -7.37
CA GLN A 36 -5.01 8.85 -7.46
C GLN A 36 -4.34 9.74 -8.52
N ALA A 37 -3.01 9.71 -8.62
CA ALA A 37 -2.27 10.50 -9.60
C ALA A 37 -2.49 10.04 -11.05
N ILE A 38 -2.76 8.76 -11.29
CA ILE A 38 -2.77 8.18 -12.66
C ILE A 38 -4.12 7.65 -13.12
N LYS A 39 -5.12 7.51 -12.24
CA LYS A 39 -6.43 6.89 -12.55
C LYS A 39 -7.12 7.51 -13.77
N GLY A 40 -6.91 8.80 -14.04
CA GLY A 40 -7.47 9.49 -15.21
C GLY A 40 -6.98 8.95 -16.56
N ARG A 41 -5.89 8.17 -16.57
CA ARG A 41 -5.37 7.50 -17.78
C ARG A 41 -5.99 6.11 -18.02
N PHE A 42 -6.63 5.53 -17.02
CA PHE A 42 -7.23 4.19 -17.10
C PHE A 42 -8.74 4.29 -17.32
N ARG A 43 -9.15 4.39 -18.59
CA ARG A 43 -10.58 4.56 -18.98
C ARG A 43 -11.44 3.33 -18.70
N GLY A 44 -10.82 2.15 -18.55
CA GLY A 44 -11.46 0.91 -18.09
C GLY A 44 -11.64 0.85 -16.57
N GLY A 45 -11.09 1.84 -15.85
CA GLY A 45 -11.18 1.94 -14.40
C GLY A 45 -10.02 1.28 -13.67
N VAL A 46 -10.16 1.24 -12.34
CA VAL A 46 -9.20 0.64 -11.41
C VAL A 46 -9.90 -0.51 -10.69
N ILE A 47 -9.28 -1.69 -10.71
CA ILE A 47 -9.73 -2.85 -9.95
C ILE A 47 -8.72 -3.07 -8.82
N TRP A 48 -9.14 -2.84 -7.58
CA TRP A 48 -8.31 -3.06 -6.40
C TRP A 48 -8.65 -4.40 -5.74
N LEU A 49 -7.67 -5.28 -5.59
CA LEU A 49 -7.81 -6.59 -4.98
C LEU A 49 -6.89 -6.70 -3.77
N GLU A 50 -7.51 -6.83 -2.59
CA GLU A 50 -6.78 -7.23 -1.39
C GLU A 50 -6.47 -8.74 -1.46
N CYS A 51 -5.19 -9.07 -1.55
CA CYS A 51 -4.70 -10.44 -1.66
C CYS A 51 -4.49 -11.07 -0.29
N GLY A 52 -3.81 -10.39 0.64
CA GLY A 52 -3.54 -10.92 1.97
C GLY A 52 -3.03 -12.38 1.96
N PRO A 53 -3.51 -13.27 2.85
CA PRO A 53 -3.15 -14.69 2.85
C PRO A 53 -4.01 -15.55 1.90
N LEU A 54 -4.76 -14.97 0.95
CA LEU A 54 -5.70 -15.71 0.10
C LEU A 54 -5.00 -16.57 -0.96
N ASP A 55 -5.60 -17.71 -1.28
CA ASP A 55 -5.19 -18.53 -2.42
C ASP A 55 -5.36 -17.77 -3.76
N VAL A 56 -4.47 -18.02 -4.72
CA VAL A 56 -4.51 -17.38 -6.04
C VAL A 56 -5.82 -17.65 -6.78
N LEU A 57 -6.42 -18.83 -6.62
CA LEU A 57 -7.72 -19.16 -7.20
C LEU A 57 -8.85 -18.28 -6.63
N VAL A 58 -8.73 -17.87 -5.36
CA VAL A 58 -9.68 -16.94 -4.72
C VAL A 58 -9.49 -15.54 -5.28
N VAL A 59 -8.24 -15.08 -5.43
CA VAL A 59 -7.94 -13.78 -6.06
C VAL A 59 -8.43 -13.75 -7.52
N GLN A 60 -8.24 -14.83 -8.28
CA GLN A 60 -8.79 -14.99 -9.63
C GLN A 60 -10.32 -14.93 -9.65
N GLY A 61 -10.99 -15.54 -8.67
CA GLY A 61 -12.44 -15.46 -8.52
C GLY A 61 -12.94 -14.03 -8.28
N ARG A 62 -12.26 -13.28 -7.40
CA ARG A 62 -12.56 -11.87 -7.15
C ARG A 62 -12.34 -11.00 -8.38
N LEU A 63 -11.25 -11.24 -9.12
CA LEU A 63 -11.00 -10.55 -10.39
C LEU A 63 -12.07 -10.87 -11.43
N ALA A 64 -12.49 -12.14 -11.54
CA ALA A 64 -13.55 -12.56 -12.44
C ALA A 64 -14.88 -11.85 -12.13
N GLN A 65 -15.22 -11.75 -10.84
CA GLN A 65 -16.40 -11.01 -10.38
C GLN A 65 -16.32 -9.52 -10.76
N ALA A 66 -15.18 -8.86 -10.54
CA ALA A 66 -14.98 -7.46 -10.91
C ALA A 66 -15.03 -7.25 -12.45
N LEU A 67 -14.62 -8.27 -13.21
CA LEU A 67 -14.66 -8.26 -14.66
C LEU A 67 -16.04 -8.62 -15.24
N GLY A 68 -16.91 -9.24 -14.44
CA GLY A 68 -18.21 -9.74 -14.88
C GLY A 68 -18.12 -10.99 -15.75
N VAL A 69 -17.14 -11.86 -15.48
CA VAL A 69 -16.91 -13.10 -16.25
C VAL A 69 -17.00 -14.34 -15.37
N GLU A 70 -17.43 -15.45 -15.97
CA GLU A 70 -17.52 -16.74 -15.29
C GLU A 70 -16.27 -17.58 -15.50
N LEU A 71 -15.78 -18.19 -14.43
CA LEU A 71 -14.67 -19.15 -14.46
C LEU A 71 -15.25 -20.57 -14.50
N LYS A 72 -15.31 -21.15 -15.70
CA LYS A 72 -15.86 -22.51 -15.91
C LYS A 72 -14.90 -23.65 -15.55
N THR A 73 -13.63 -23.33 -15.35
CA THR A 73 -12.58 -24.27 -14.97
C THR A 73 -12.08 -23.98 -13.55
N ASN A 74 -11.61 -25.02 -12.85
CA ASN A 74 -10.94 -24.91 -11.56
C ASN A 74 -9.41 -24.96 -11.68
N ASP A 75 -8.89 -25.13 -12.90
CA ASP A 75 -7.46 -25.05 -13.17
C ASP A 75 -6.96 -23.59 -13.14
N LEU A 76 -5.80 -23.40 -12.51
CA LEU A 76 -5.16 -22.10 -12.30
C LEU A 76 -4.80 -21.42 -13.62
N ALA A 77 -4.27 -22.17 -14.59
CA ALA A 77 -3.84 -21.62 -15.88
C ALA A 77 -5.04 -21.26 -16.76
N GLY A 78 -6.03 -22.16 -16.86
CA GLY A 78 -7.26 -21.93 -17.62
C GLY A 78 -8.05 -20.73 -17.08
N ARG A 79 -8.13 -20.56 -15.75
CA ARG A 79 -8.71 -19.34 -15.15
C ARG A 79 -7.93 -18.09 -15.54
N ALA A 80 -6.60 -18.15 -15.49
CA ALA A 80 -5.76 -17.02 -15.91
C ALA A 80 -6.02 -16.63 -17.37
N ASP A 81 -6.19 -17.59 -18.27
CA ASP A 81 -6.46 -17.32 -19.68
C ASP A 81 -7.81 -16.63 -19.91
N VAL A 82 -8.86 -17.06 -19.20
CA VAL A 82 -10.18 -16.38 -19.23
C VAL A 82 -10.05 -14.93 -18.75
N LEU A 83 -9.37 -14.71 -17.62
CA LEU A 83 -9.16 -13.37 -17.04
C LEU A 83 -8.34 -12.47 -17.97
N ARG A 84 -7.28 -13.00 -18.58
CA ARG A 84 -6.45 -12.30 -19.57
C ARG A 84 -7.25 -11.89 -20.78
N LEU A 85 -8.12 -12.76 -21.29
CA LEU A 85 -9.00 -12.45 -22.42
C LEU A 85 -10.01 -11.34 -22.05
N ALA A 86 -10.62 -11.43 -20.87
CA ALA A 86 -11.55 -10.43 -20.36
C ALA A 86 -10.89 -9.05 -20.19
N LEU A 87 -9.66 -9.00 -19.66
CA LEU A 87 -8.88 -7.77 -19.51
C LEU A 87 -8.49 -7.17 -20.87
N ARG A 88 -8.11 -7.99 -21.85
CA ARG A 88 -7.81 -7.54 -23.23
C ARG A 88 -9.02 -6.93 -23.93
N ALA A 89 -10.23 -7.40 -23.63
CA ALA A 89 -11.46 -6.89 -24.22
C ALA A 89 -11.91 -5.55 -23.59
N ARG A 90 -11.30 -5.11 -22.48
CA ARG A 90 -11.61 -3.83 -21.83
C ARG A 90 -10.71 -2.69 -22.32
N LYS A 91 -11.15 -1.47 -22.04
CA LYS A 91 -10.31 -0.25 -22.13
C LYS A 91 -9.17 -0.31 -21.12
N GLU A 92 -8.28 0.68 -21.14
CA GLU A 92 -7.12 0.79 -20.26
C GLU A 92 -7.51 0.57 -18.80
N THR A 93 -7.14 -0.58 -18.22
CA THR A 93 -7.53 -0.98 -16.86
C THR A 93 -6.29 -1.12 -15.98
N LEU A 94 -6.34 -0.55 -14.78
CA LEU A 94 -5.31 -0.73 -13.76
C LEU A 94 -5.80 -1.78 -12.76
N VAL A 95 -5.05 -2.87 -12.60
CA VAL A 95 -5.30 -3.85 -11.54
C VAL A 95 -4.32 -3.59 -10.40
N VAL A 96 -4.80 -3.48 -9.17
CA VAL A 96 -3.96 -3.36 -7.98
C VAL A 96 -4.07 -4.66 -7.17
N LEU A 97 -2.94 -5.30 -6.91
CA LEU A 97 -2.82 -6.49 -6.06
C LEU A 97 -2.14 -6.06 -4.76
N ASP A 98 -2.93 -5.88 -3.71
CA ASP A 98 -2.46 -5.34 -2.42
C ASP A 98 -2.18 -6.47 -1.40
N ASP A 99 -1.12 -6.32 -0.60
CA ASP A 99 -0.63 -7.29 0.40
C ASP A 99 -0.36 -8.70 -0.16
N VAL A 100 0.30 -8.80 -1.32
CA VAL A 100 0.69 -10.11 -1.92
C VAL A 100 1.76 -10.79 -1.07
N ARG A 101 1.60 -12.08 -0.73
CA ARG A 101 2.57 -12.87 0.06
C ARG A 101 3.32 -13.88 -0.81
N LEU A 102 4.30 -14.58 -0.20
CA LEU A 102 5.21 -15.51 -0.90
C LEU A 102 4.45 -16.58 -1.72
N GLY A 103 3.42 -17.19 -1.11
CA GLY A 103 2.65 -18.25 -1.75
C GLY A 103 2.10 -17.80 -3.10
N GLN A 104 1.57 -16.58 -3.17
CA GLN A 104 1.04 -16.02 -4.41
C GLN A 104 2.14 -15.50 -5.35
N LEU A 105 3.27 -15.00 -4.85
CA LEU A 105 4.36 -14.48 -5.68
C LEU A 105 4.91 -15.55 -6.63
N THR A 106 5.09 -16.79 -6.16
CA THR A 106 5.52 -17.92 -7.01
C THR A 106 4.57 -18.21 -8.18
N GLN A 107 3.33 -17.75 -8.07
CA GLN A 107 2.26 -17.95 -9.03
C GLN A 107 1.76 -16.63 -9.64
N ILE A 108 2.46 -15.51 -9.43
CA ILE A 108 2.02 -14.16 -9.80
C ILE A 108 1.72 -14.03 -11.30
N LYS A 109 2.42 -14.79 -12.15
CA LYS A 109 2.18 -14.88 -13.60
C LYS A 109 0.74 -15.22 -13.97
N TYR A 110 -0.01 -15.90 -13.10
CA TYR A 110 -1.43 -16.25 -13.29
C TYR A 110 -2.40 -15.14 -12.87
N LEU A 111 -1.88 -14.05 -12.31
CA LEU A 111 -2.61 -12.82 -11.96
C LEU A 111 -2.20 -11.62 -12.84
N LEU A 112 -1.10 -11.73 -13.60
CA LEU A 112 -0.63 -10.66 -14.48
C LEU A 112 -1.40 -10.63 -15.81
N PRO A 113 -1.87 -9.46 -16.26
CA PRO A 113 -2.47 -9.26 -17.56
C PRO A 113 -1.41 -9.38 -18.65
N PRO A 114 -1.83 -9.72 -19.86
CA PRO A 114 -0.94 -10.22 -20.89
C PRO A 114 -0.39 -9.10 -21.79
N ARG A 115 -0.01 -7.93 -21.24
CA ARG A 115 0.45 -6.67 -21.91
C ARG A 115 -0.65 -5.63 -22.17
N PRO A 116 -0.33 -4.40 -22.63
CA PRO A 116 -1.27 -3.29 -22.81
C PRO A 116 -2.56 -3.69 -23.54
N PRO A 117 -3.70 -3.04 -23.24
CA PRO A 117 -3.85 -1.74 -22.55
C PRO A 117 -3.93 -1.81 -21.01
N CYS A 118 -3.71 -2.97 -20.39
CA CYS A 118 -3.80 -3.13 -18.94
C CYS A 118 -2.44 -2.98 -18.23
N ALA A 119 -2.47 -2.43 -17.01
CA ALA A 119 -1.31 -2.33 -16.12
C ALA A 119 -1.61 -2.99 -14.76
N VAL A 120 -0.56 -3.40 -14.03
CA VAL A 120 -0.69 -3.94 -12.67
C VAL A 120 0.21 -3.21 -11.70
N LEU A 121 -0.34 -2.87 -10.54
CA LEU A 121 0.38 -2.43 -9.36
C LEU A 121 0.35 -3.54 -8.30
N VAL A 122 1.49 -3.96 -7.77
CA VAL A 122 1.62 -4.98 -6.73
C VAL A 122 2.27 -4.38 -5.49
N THR A 123 1.68 -4.61 -4.31
CA THR A 123 2.34 -4.34 -3.03
C THR A 123 2.65 -5.66 -2.32
N SER A 124 3.78 -5.73 -1.61
CA SER A 124 4.16 -6.89 -0.82
C SER A 124 5.01 -6.49 0.39
N ARG A 125 4.98 -7.34 1.44
CA ARG A 125 5.84 -7.21 2.63
C ARG A 125 7.18 -7.94 2.48
N ARG A 126 7.42 -8.62 1.35
CA ARG A 126 8.64 -9.39 1.13
C ARG A 126 9.66 -8.63 0.32
N ASP A 127 10.92 -8.90 0.61
CA ASP A 127 12.08 -8.34 -0.08
C ASP A 127 12.36 -9.06 -1.41
N ASP A 128 11.87 -10.30 -1.55
CA ASP A 128 12.02 -11.17 -2.71
C ASP A 128 10.69 -11.31 -3.47
N LEU A 129 10.42 -10.35 -4.36
CA LEU A 129 9.31 -10.41 -5.31
C LEU A 129 9.63 -11.35 -6.48
N VAL A 130 9.91 -12.60 -6.14
CA VAL A 130 10.24 -13.67 -7.09
C VAL A 130 9.11 -13.80 -8.10
N GLY A 131 9.45 -13.76 -9.39
CA GLY A 131 8.47 -13.82 -10.49
C GLY A 131 8.19 -12.48 -11.16
N LEU A 132 8.84 -11.41 -10.72
CA LEU A 132 8.73 -10.11 -11.35
C LEU A 132 10.09 -9.53 -11.77
N PRO A 133 10.15 -8.68 -12.82
CA PRO A 133 11.42 -8.12 -13.30
C PRO A 133 12.05 -7.15 -12.27
N PRO A 134 13.35 -7.28 -11.92
CA PRO A 134 14.00 -6.44 -10.90
C PRO A 134 13.87 -4.92 -11.13
N GLN A 135 13.90 -4.48 -12.39
CA GLN A 135 13.76 -3.08 -12.79
C GLN A 135 12.38 -2.48 -12.47
N SER A 136 11.38 -3.34 -12.27
CA SER A 136 10.00 -3.00 -11.98
C SER A 136 9.74 -2.89 -10.46
N ILE A 137 10.73 -3.22 -9.63
CA ILE A 137 10.64 -3.24 -8.16
C ILE A 137 11.16 -1.94 -7.56
N MET A 138 10.32 -1.26 -6.78
CA MET A 138 10.66 -0.13 -5.94
C MET A 138 10.72 -0.55 -4.48
N GLN A 139 11.87 -0.33 -3.84
CA GLN A 139 12.03 -0.46 -2.39
C GLN A 139 11.65 0.86 -1.70
N LEU A 140 10.51 0.89 -1.03
CA LEU A 140 10.23 1.94 -0.04
C LEU A 140 10.93 1.56 1.27
N LYS A 141 11.33 2.60 2.00
CA LYS A 141 12.06 2.55 3.26
C LYS A 141 11.30 3.39 4.29
N GLU A 142 11.86 3.47 5.48
CA GLU A 142 11.46 4.42 6.50
C GLU A 142 11.44 5.86 5.95
N LEU A 143 10.63 6.74 6.56
CA LEU A 143 10.63 8.13 6.17
C LEU A 143 12.00 8.75 6.50
N PRO A 144 12.52 9.66 5.65
CA PRO A 144 13.61 10.54 6.04
C PRO A 144 13.27 11.26 7.35
N ASP A 145 14.28 11.56 8.18
CA ASP A 145 14.08 12.16 9.51
C ASP A 145 13.10 13.34 9.47
N VAL A 146 13.31 14.31 8.57
CA VAL A 146 12.45 15.49 8.43
C VAL A 146 11.00 15.11 8.09
N GLU A 147 10.78 14.10 7.25
CA GLU A 147 9.44 13.66 6.89
C GLU A 147 8.75 12.90 8.02
N GLY A 148 9.48 12.05 8.76
CA GLY A 148 8.97 11.37 9.94
C GLY A 148 8.61 12.34 11.06
N GLU A 149 9.48 13.31 11.32
CA GLU A 149 9.27 14.42 12.27
C GLU A 149 8.01 15.22 11.90
N ASN A 150 7.88 15.61 10.63
CA ASN A 150 6.72 16.35 10.13
C ASN A 150 5.43 15.54 10.21
N LEU A 151 5.48 14.23 9.89
CA LEU A 151 4.31 13.36 9.99
C LEU A 151 3.83 13.26 11.44
N LEU A 152 4.74 13.00 12.38
CA LEU A 152 4.38 12.92 13.80
C LEU A 152 3.84 14.26 14.32
N ALA A 153 4.44 15.38 13.93
CA ALA A 153 3.97 16.71 14.29
C ALA A 153 2.53 16.96 13.79
N ALA A 154 2.26 16.61 12.53
CA ALA A 154 0.93 16.74 11.94
C ALA A 154 -0.11 15.87 12.66
N LEU A 155 0.22 14.59 12.93
CA LEU A 155 -0.68 13.67 13.63
C LEU A 155 -1.00 14.13 15.06
N LEU A 156 -0.01 14.71 15.77
CA LEU A 156 -0.22 15.27 17.10
C LEU A 156 -1.09 16.54 17.05
N ALA A 157 -0.87 17.41 16.06
CA ALA A 157 -1.68 18.61 15.86
C ALA A 157 -3.15 18.27 15.57
N ASP A 158 -3.40 17.31 14.68
CA ASP A 158 -4.75 16.81 14.38
C ASP A 158 -5.44 16.21 15.61
N ALA A 159 -4.65 15.65 16.53
CA ALA A 159 -5.14 15.12 17.79
C ALA A 159 -5.28 16.18 18.92
N ASN A 160 -5.06 17.46 18.62
CA ASN A 160 -5.00 18.57 19.60
C ASN A 160 -3.97 18.32 20.73
N VAL A 161 -2.87 17.66 20.42
CA VAL A 161 -1.76 17.44 21.35
C VAL A 161 -0.63 18.39 21.03
N SER A 162 -0.33 19.32 21.94
CA SER A 162 0.87 20.15 21.84
C SER A 162 2.11 19.35 22.23
N GLY A 163 3.11 19.31 21.36
CA GLY A 163 4.43 18.73 21.64
C GLY A 163 5.54 19.76 21.47
N ASP A 164 6.56 19.69 22.32
CA ASP A 164 7.83 20.37 22.06
C ASP A 164 8.48 19.75 20.81
N ALA A 165 8.93 20.59 19.88
CA ALA A 165 9.60 20.16 18.65
C ALA A 165 10.74 19.18 18.94
N LYS A 166 11.57 19.44 19.95
CA LYS A 166 12.68 18.53 20.30
C LYS A 166 12.19 17.15 20.74
N LEU A 167 11.06 17.10 21.44
CA LEU A 167 10.46 15.85 21.89
C LEU A 167 9.84 15.09 20.71
N VAL A 168 9.17 15.79 19.79
CA VAL A 168 8.65 15.19 18.53
C VAL A 168 9.79 14.57 17.75
N GLN A 169 10.93 15.26 17.62
CA GLN A 169 12.11 14.74 16.95
C GLN A 169 12.68 13.49 17.61
N ALA A 170 12.82 13.52 18.94
CA ALA A 170 13.32 12.37 19.70
C ALA A 170 12.40 11.15 19.55
N ILE A 171 11.08 11.34 19.65
CA ILE A 171 10.10 10.26 19.49
C ILE A 171 10.11 9.72 18.06
N ALA A 172 10.14 10.59 17.04
CA ALA A 172 10.15 10.15 15.65
C ALA A 172 11.36 9.26 15.34
N ARG A 173 12.55 9.66 15.82
CA ARG A 173 13.79 8.88 15.68
C ARG A 173 13.76 7.57 16.45
N GLU A 174 13.24 7.57 17.67
CA GLU A 174 13.08 6.35 18.48
C GLU A 174 12.13 5.34 17.82
N LEU A 175 11.14 5.84 17.07
CA LEU A 175 10.20 5.03 16.29
C LEU A 175 10.71 4.74 14.87
N GLU A 176 11.99 5.00 14.63
CA GLU A 176 12.70 4.76 13.36
C GLU A 176 11.99 5.40 12.15
N ASN A 177 11.25 6.49 12.38
CA ASN A 177 10.43 7.17 11.36
C ASN A 177 9.47 6.23 10.58
N ILE A 178 9.01 5.14 11.21
CA ILE A 178 8.03 4.22 10.62
C ILE A 178 6.62 4.83 10.73
N PRO A 179 5.93 5.14 9.60
CA PRO A 179 4.63 5.81 9.61
C PRO A 179 3.61 5.25 10.61
N LEU A 180 3.38 3.93 10.61
CA LEU A 180 2.44 3.30 11.55
C LEU A 180 2.86 3.46 13.01
N ALA A 181 4.16 3.40 13.31
CA ALA A 181 4.66 3.59 14.67
C ALA A 181 4.40 5.04 15.14
N LEU A 182 4.61 6.01 14.25
CA LEU A 182 4.30 7.43 14.50
C LEU A 182 2.80 7.65 14.72
N GLU A 183 1.93 7.05 13.90
CA GLU A 183 0.47 7.09 14.08
C GLU A 183 0.02 6.50 15.42
N LEU A 184 0.54 5.32 15.78
CA LEU A 184 0.23 4.67 17.06
C LEU A 184 0.70 5.52 18.25
N ALA A 185 1.88 6.15 18.15
CA ALA A 185 2.40 7.05 19.16
C ALA A 185 1.53 8.30 19.32
N ALA A 186 1.14 8.95 18.22
CA ALA A 186 0.23 10.09 18.25
C ALA A 186 -1.13 9.73 18.85
N GLY A 187 -1.71 8.59 18.44
CA GLY A 187 -2.98 8.09 18.99
C GLY A 187 -2.90 7.80 20.49
N ARG A 188 -1.76 7.26 20.96
CA ARG A 188 -1.51 7.05 22.38
C ARG A 188 -1.36 8.36 23.14
N ALA A 189 -0.62 9.33 22.60
CA ALA A 189 -0.48 10.65 23.19
C ALA A 189 -1.84 11.35 23.34
N ALA A 190 -2.69 11.28 22.31
CA ALA A 190 -4.05 11.80 22.32
C ALA A 190 -4.92 11.16 23.41
N ARG A 191 -4.76 9.86 23.64
CA ARG A 191 -5.47 9.16 24.73
C ARG A 191 -5.00 9.63 26.10
N LEU A 192 -3.69 9.76 26.30
CA LEU A 192 -3.10 10.21 27.57
C LEU A 192 -3.47 11.67 27.89
N ALA A 193 -3.51 12.54 26.89
CA ALA A 193 -3.92 13.93 27.05
C ALA A 193 -5.38 14.04 27.55
N ARG A 194 -6.28 13.17 27.07
CA ARG A 194 -7.69 13.14 27.51
C ARG A 194 -7.88 12.56 28.92
N THR A 195 -6.99 11.68 29.36
CA THR A 195 -7.09 11.04 30.68
C THR A 195 -6.26 11.72 31.76
N ARG A 196 -5.48 12.77 31.44
CA ARG A 196 -4.80 13.56 32.45
C ARG A 196 -5.87 14.27 33.29
N PRO A 197 -5.96 14.01 34.61
CA PRO A 197 -6.74 14.88 35.47
C PRO A 197 -6.17 16.29 35.37
N ASP A 198 -7.03 17.31 35.48
CA ASP A 198 -6.61 18.71 35.57
C ASP A 198 -5.44 18.82 36.57
N PRO A 199 -4.42 19.64 36.28
CA PRO A 199 -3.40 19.92 37.29
C PRO A 199 -4.11 20.38 38.55
N LEU A 200 -3.98 19.59 39.63
CA LEU A 200 -4.59 19.89 40.92
C LEU A 200 -4.32 21.36 41.25
N PRO A 201 -5.34 22.13 41.68
CA PRO A 201 -5.15 23.54 41.99
C PRO A 201 -3.99 23.69 42.98
N ARG A 202 -3.04 24.57 42.65
CA ARG A 202 -1.90 24.95 43.48
C ARG A 202 -2.41 25.61 44.76
N CYS A 203 -2.83 24.83 45.74
CA CYS A 203 -3.30 25.35 47.02
C CYS A 203 -2.83 24.48 48.17
N TRP A 204 -1.53 24.49 48.50
CA TRP A 204 -1.04 24.20 49.86
C TRP A 204 0.28 24.96 50.11
N MET A 205 0.17 26.24 50.45
CA MET A 205 1.18 26.99 51.21
C MET A 205 0.45 27.81 52.28
N THR A 206 0.28 27.20 53.45
CA THR A 206 0.27 27.84 54.77
C THR A 206 0.53 26.76 55.80
#